data_AF-A0A3D0YMA7-F1
#
_entry.id   AF-A0A3D0YMA7-F1
#
_cell.length_a   1.000
_cell.length_b   1.000
_cell.length_c   1.000
_cell.angle_alpha   90.00
_cell.angle_beta   90.00
_cell.angle_gamma   90.00
#
_symmetry.space_group_name_H-M   'P 1'
#
loop_
_entity.id
_entity.type
_entity.pdbx_description
1 polymer ?
#
loop_
_entity_poly.entity_id
_entity_poly.type
_entity_poly.pdbx_seq_one_letter_code
_entity_poly.pdbx_strand_id
1 'polypeptide(L)' 'MNMKLTVTLTLLTPILFGVLIAAPINPKNVAIIYNTRVAASKDLAVYYATLRSIPKENLIGLNVEDKDQISRKDYNA' A
#
# COMPACT_ATOMS: atom_id res chain seq x y z
N MET A 1 28.89 38.11 -18.95
CA MET A 1 28.35 37.12 -17.99
C MET A 1 29.41 36.05 -17.77
N ASN A 2 29.94 35.93 -16.55
CA ASN A 2 31.14 35.14 -16.27
C ASN A 2 30.84 33.64 -16.37
N MET A 3 31.59 32.88 -17.17
CA MET A 3 31.38 31.44 -17.41
C MET A 3 31.28 30.61 -16.11
N LYS A 4 31.99 31.05 -15.06
CA LYS A 4 31.90 30.46 -13.71
C LYS A 4 30.52 30.65 -13.06
N LEU A 5 29.89 31.82 -13.24
CA LEU A 5 28.57 32.14 -12.70
C LEU A 5 27.48 31.32 -13.39
N THR A 6 27.59 31.09 -14.70
CA THR A 6 26.64 30.25 -15.46
C THR A 6 26.72 28.80 -14.99
N VAL A 7 27.93 28.23 -14.84
CA VAL A 7 28.11 26.83 -14.43
C VAL A 7 27.59 26.57 -13.01
N THR A 8 27.80 27.50 -12.08
CA THR A 8 27.28 27.37 -10.71
C THR A 8 25.75 27.41 -10.67
N LEU A 9 25.12 28.24 -11.51
CA LEU A 9 23.66 28.33 -11.57
C LEU A 9 23.03 27.03 -12.12
N THR A 10 23.66 26.41 -13.13
CA THR A 10 23.17 25.16 -13.73
C THR A 10 23.30 23.93 -12.81
N LEU A 11 24.31 23.91 -11.93
CA LEU A 11 24.52 22.81 -10.97
C LEU A 11 23.56 22.86 -9.76
N LEU A 12 22.97 24.03 -9.46
CA LEU A 12 21.99 24.21 -8.38
C LEU A 12 20.54 23.94 -8.81
N THR A 13 20.26 23.94 -10.12
CA THR A 13 18.93 23.69 -10.69
C THR A 13 18.26 22.37 -10.30
N PRO A 14 18.94 21.20 -10.22
CA PRO A 14 18.27 19.94 -9.86
C PRO A 14 17.90 19.84 -8.38
N ILE A 15 18.40 20.72 -7.50
CA ILE A 15 18.00 20.78 -6.09
C ILE A 15 16.69 21.57 -5.94
N LEU A 16 16.42 22.51 -6.85
CA LEU A 16 15.23 23.38 -6.82
C LEU A 16 14.00 22.70 -7.45
N PHE A 17 14.20 21.81 -8.42
CA PHE A 17 13.14 20.94 -8.96
C PHE A 17 13.02 19.72 -8.05
N GLY A 18 12.40 19.94 -6.88
CA GLY A 18 12.26 18.95 -5.83
C GLY A 18 11.75 17.59 -6.31
N VAL A 19 12.23 16.55 -5.62
CA VAL A 19 11.72 15.18 -5.76
C VAL A 19 10.21 15.22 -5.61
N LEU A 20 9.48 14.85 -6.66
CA LEU A 20 8.04 14.68 -6.60
C LEU A 20 7.75 13.45 -5.73
N ILE A 21 7.58 13.66 -4.42
CA ILE A 21 7.19 12.59 -3.51
C ILE A 21 5.74 12.24 -3.81
N ALA A 22 5.47 10.98 -4.13
CA ALA A 22 4.11 10.49 -4.34
C ALA A 22 3.25 10.81 -3.11
N ALA A 23 2.02 11.28 -3.35
CA ALA A 23 1.09 11.55 -2.27
C ALA A 23 0.87 10.29 -1.42
N PRO A 24 0.81 10.40 -0.09
CA PRO A 24 0.53 9.26 0.77
C PRO A 24 -0.83 8.66 0.44
N ILE A 25 -0.93 7.33 0.45
CA ILE A 25 -2.20 6.63 0.23
C ILE A 25 -3.15 6.98 1.38
N ASN A 26 -4.36 7.41 1.04
CA ASN A 26 -5.40 7.67 2.04
C ASN A 26 -5.84 6.33 2.68
N PRO A 27 -5.72 6.15 4.02
CA PRO A 27 -6.13 4.93 4.72
C PRO A 27 -7.56 4.48 4.43
N LYS A 28 -8.48 5.42 4.19
CA LYS A 28 -9.87 5.13 3.87
C LYS A 28 -10.05 4.39 2.53
N ASN A 29 -9.05 4.48 1.64
CA ASN A 29 -9.07 3.84 0.33
C ASN A 29 -8.35 2.48 0.33
N VAL A 30 -7.94 1.98 1.50
CA VAL A 30 -7.23 0.71 1.63
C VAL A 30 -8.15 -0.31 2.30
N ALA A 31 -8.36 -1.44 1.64
CA ALA A 31 -9.02 -2.61 2.22
C ALA A 31 -7.98 -3.63 2.71
N ILE A 32 -8.22 -4.25 3.85
CA ILE A 32 -7.42 -5.37 4.37
C ILE A 32 -8.28 -6.62 4.36
N ILE A 33 -7.82 -7.65 3.66
CA ILE A 33 -8.50 -8.94 3.56
C ILE A 33 -7.86 -9.93 4.51
N TYR A 34 -8.67 -10.70 5.24
CA TYR A 34 -8.19 -11.78 6.09
C TYR A 34 -9.03 -13.05 5.91
N ASN A 35 -8.40 -14.21 6.10
CA ASN A 35 -9.10 -15.49 6.07
C ASN A 35 -9.81 -15.74 7.40
N THR A 36 -11.14 -15.88 7.39
CA THR A 36 -11.92 -16.14 8.59
C THR A 36 -11.70 -17.54 9.18
N ARG A 37 -11.19 -18.49 8.39
CA ARG A 37 -10.85 -19.85 8.87
C ARG A 37 -9.50 -19.92 9.59
N VAL A 38 -8.65 -18.91 9.47
CA VAL A 38 -7.31 -18.88 10.06
C VAL A 38 -7.23 -17.74 11.08
N ALA A 39 -7.35 -18.04 12.37
CA ALA A 39 -7.40 -17.02 13.43
C ALA A 39 -6.20 -16.05 13.39
N ALA A 40 -4.98 -16.56 13.18
CA ALA A 40 -3.78 -15.74 13.07
C ALA A 40 -3.83 -14.73 11.90
N SER A 41 -4.57 -15.03 10.82
CA SER A 41 -4.77 -14.09 9.70
C SER A 41 -5.55 -12.85 10.15
N LYS A 42 -6.58 -13.05 10.97
CA LYS A 42 -7.36 -11.95 11.56
C LYS A 42 -6.51 -11.09 12.48
N ASP A 43 -5.69 -11.72 13.32
CA ASP A 43 -4.83 -11.00 14.27
C ASP A 43 -3.83 -10.09 13.53
N LEU A 44 -3.21 -10.60 12.45
CA LEU A 44 -2.32 -9.82 11.59
C LEU A 44 -3.05 -8.67 10.89
N ALA A 45 -4.26 -8.91 10.39
CA ALA A 45 -5.06 -7.87 9.74
C ALA A 45 -5.41 -6.74 10.70
N VAL A 46 -5.84 -7.04 11.92
CA VAL A 46 -6.13 -6.05 12.96
C VAL A 46 -4.87 -5.29 13.38
N TYR A 47 -3.74 -5.99 13.54
CA TYR A 47 -2.46 -5.39 13.86
C TYR A 47 -2.05 -4.34 12.81
N TYR A 48 -2.06 -4.71 11.52
CA TYR A 48 -1.67 -3.80 10.46
C TYR A 48 -2.69 -2.69 10.19
N ALA A 49 -3.97 -2.94 10.40
CA ALA A 49 -5.00 -1.90 10.36
C ALA A 49 -4.71 -0.82 11.40
N THR A 50 -4.38 -1.23 12.62
CA THR A 50 -4.05 -0.32 13.72
C THR A 50 -2.81 0.50 13.40
N LEU A 51 -1.72 -0.14 12.97
CA LEU A 51 -0.47 0.54 12.63
C LEU A 51 -0.60 1.59 11.52
N ARG A 52 -1.54 1.40 10.59
CA ARG A 52 -1.73 2.28 9.43
C ARG A 52 -2.98 3.16 9.52
N SER A 53 -3.64 3.17 10.67
CA SER A 53 -4.90 3.90 10.88
C SER A 53 -5.98 3.58 9.84
N ILE A 54 -6.05 2.31 9.42
CA ILE A 54 -7.08 1.82 8.49
C ILE A 54 -8.41 1.72 9.26
N PRO A 55 -9.53 2.25 8.72
CA PRO A 55 -10.84 2.13 9.35
C PRO A 55 -11.27 0.67 9.56
N LYS A 56 -12.04 0.38 10.61
CA LYS A 56 -12.43 -0.98 10.96
C LYS A 56 -13.34 -1.62 9.90
N GLU A 57 -14.19 -0.80 9.31
CA GLU A 57 -15.08 -1.12 8.20
C GLU A 57 -14.33 -1.57 6.94
N ASN A 58 -13.04 -1.29 6.83
CA ASN A 58 -12.19 -1.71 5.71
C ASN A 58 -11.52 -3.08 5.95
N LEU A 59 -11.75 -3.74 7.09
CA LEU A 59 -11.32 -5.12 7.32
C LEU A 59 -12.40 -6.07 6.80
N ILE A 60 -12.04 -6.83 5.77
CA ILE A 60 -12.95 -7.73 5.05
C ILE A 60 -12.53 -9.17 5.34
N GLY A 61 -13.36 -9.87 6.10
CA GLY A 61 -13.19 -11.30 6.36
C GLY A 61 -13.74 -12.12 5.19
N LEU A 62 -12.91 -12.99 4.62
CA LEU A 62 -13.34 -13.94 3.60
C LEU A 62 -13.24 -15.36 4.13
N ASN A 63 -14.29 -16.14 3.85
CA ASN A 63 -14.32 -17.57 4.15
C ASN A 63 -13.63 -18.34 3.02
N VAL A 64 -12.31 -18.45 3.08
CA VAL A 64 -11.52 -19.16 2.07
C VAL A 64 -10.89 -20.42 2.65
N GLU A 65 -10.71 -21.43 1.80
CA GLU A 65 -9.99 -22.65 2.18
C GLU A 65 -8.57 -22.31 2.67
N ASP A 66 -8.05 -23.08 3.62
CA ASP A 66 -6.69 -22.87 4.15
C ASP A 66 -5.60 -23.33 3.17
N LYS A 67 -6.00 -24.19 2.22
CA LYS A 67 -5.13 -24.72 1.17
C LYS A 67 -5.35 -23.95 -0.11
N ASP A 68 -4.27 -23.76 -0.85
CA ASP A 68 -4.27 -23.19 -2.21
C ASP A 68 -4.87 -24.18 -3.23
N GLN A 69 -6.13 -24.58 -3.00
CA GLN A 69 -6.87 -25.49 -3.85
C GLN A 69 -8.24 -24.91 -4.11
N ILE A 70 -8.60 -24.85 -5.39
CA ILE A 70 -9.94 -24.50 -5.86
C ILE A 70 -10.39 -25.60 -6.81
N SER A 71 -11.63 -26.06 -6.69
CA SER A 71 -12.15 -27.04 -7.63
C SER A 71 -12.33 -26.38 -9.01
N ARG A 72 -12.25 -27.16 -10.08
CA ARG A 72 -12.52 -26.63 -11.44
C ARG A 72 -13.94 -26.07 -11.57
N LYS A 73 -14.88 -26.60 -10.79
CA LYS A 73 -16.25 -26.10 -10.74
C LYS A 73 -16.31 -24.70 -10.13
N ASP A 74 -15.65 -24.50 -9.00
CA ASP A 74 -15.66 -23.21 -8.29
C ASP A 74 -14.87 -22.12 -9.05
N TYR A 75 -13.85 -22.52 -9.82
CA TYR A 75 -13.12 -21.60 -10.71
C TYR A 75 -13.96 -21.08 -11.89
N ASN A 76 -14.88 -21.91 -12.41
CA ASN A 76 -15.70 -21.59 -13.58
C ASN A 76 -17.05 -20.93 -13.24
N ALA A 77 -17.33 -20.68 -11.95
CA ALA A 77 -18.55 -20.04 -11.47
C ALA A 77 -18.49 -18.52 -11.62
#